data_AF-A0A1Y1Y1V4-F1
#
_entry.id   AF-A0A1Y1Y1V4-F1
#
_cell.length_a   1.000
_cell.length_b   1.000
_cell.length_c   1.000
_cell.angle_alpha   90.00
_cell.angle_beta   90.00
_cell.angle_gamma   90.00
#
_symmetry.space_group_name_H-M   'P 1'
#
loop_
_entity.id
_entity.type
_entity.pdbx_description
1 polymer ?
#
loop_
_entity_poly.entity_id
_entity_poly.type
_entity_poly.pdbx_seq_one_letter_code
_entity_poly.pdbx_strand_id
1 'polypeptide(L)'
;MAPSTFFRSEEMSLVQLFIPSEVARITISHLGEKGLVQFRDLNPSLSSFQRSFISEIKKLDGLERQLRLLSEEAEKQAIPISTCDYDDPEISRIQSIREIDELHDILNTNEQMLDQLNSSYSELQRQYFELIEQHAILQESSTFFREDNFQGDGGISSDVDTTQLLLESGPGDSYGVRYVVGVISRQRCNTFERVLWRSLRGNLYMKQSEIQEPLWDPQSGIAIPKNAFVIFSHGQELLGKIRKISEAMGATLHSVDDTAEARMAKALRISARIEDIKAVMDSNNQTRRAELSKISISIPAWYAIVKKEKALYYVMNLFNYDRNRRCLIAEGWCPTNELESLQSTLKMSSENA
;
A
#
# COMPACT_ATOMS: atom_id res chain seq x y z
N MET A 1 -30.03 21.69 -47.46
CA MET A 1 -30.93 21.86 -46.30
C MET A 1 -30.62 23.17 -45.60
N ALA A 2 -31.53 23.70 -44.78
CA ALA A 2 -31.41 25.03 -44.19
C ALA A 2 -30.22 25.10 -43.19
N PRO A 3 -29.43 26.19 -43.20
CA PRO A 3 -28.29 26.34 -42.28
C PRO A 3 -28.74 26.36 -40.82
N SER A 4 -27.88 25.88 -39.93
CA SER A 4 -28.11 25.92 -38.48
C SER A 4 -28.35 27.36 -38.03
N THR A 5 -29.40 27.58 -37.23
CA THR A 5 -29.74 28.90 -36.69
C THR A 5 -29.89 28.80 -35.18
N PHE A 6 -29.28 29.73 -34.44
CA PHE A 6 -29.31 29.75 -32.97
C PHE A 6 -30.70 30.01 -32.34
N PHE A 7 -31.73 30.26 -33.16
CA PHE A 7 -33.04 30.72 -32.70
C PHE A 7 -34.00 29.58 -32.30
N ARG A 8 -33.81 28.37 -32.83
CA ARG A 8 -34.64 27.19 -32.53
C ARG A 8 -33.79 25.92 -32.51
N SER A 9 -34.32 24.86 -31.90
CA SER A 9 -33.74 23.52 -32.02
C SER A 9 -33.66 23.10 -33.48
N GLU A 10 -32.59 22.38 -33.82
CA GLU A 10 -32.42 21.83 -35.16
C GLU A 10 -33.45 20.72 -35.43
N GLU A 11 -33.76 20.52 -36.71
CA GLU A 11 -34.58 19.39 -37.14
C GLU A 11 -33.78 18.09 -36.97
N MET A 12 -34.37 17.13 -36.25
CA MET A 12 -33.77 15.84 -35.96
C MET A 12 -34.47 14.73 -36.73
N SER A 13 -33.70 13.79 -37.24
CA SER A 13 -34.18 12.57 -37.89
C SER A 13 -33.81 11.35 -37.05
N LEU A 14 -34.77 10.42 -36.92
CA LEU A 14 -34.51 9.11 -36.32
C LEU A 14 -33.91 8.19 -37.38
N VAL A 15 -32.68 7.76 -37.16
CA VAL A 15 -31.98 6.83 -38.06
C VAL A 15 -31.90 5.44 -37.44
N GLN A 16 -31.98 4.42 -38.29
CA GLN A 16 -31.77 3.03 -37.92
C GLN A 16 -30.52 2.51 -38.65
N LEU A 17 -29.57 1.96 -37.89
CA LEU A 17 -28.31 1.46 -38.41
C LEU A 17 -28.27 -0.06 -38.28
N PHE A 18 -27.86 -0.75 -39.34
CA PHE A 18 -27.59 -2.18 -39.37
C PHE A 18 -26.09 -2.39 -39.49
N ILE A 19 -25.44 -2.80 -38.40
CA ILE A 19 -23.99 -2.87 -38.30
C ILE A 19 -23.57 -4.33 -38.13
N PRO A 20 -22.77 -4.93 -39.03
CA PRO A 20 -22.23 -6.27 -38.83
C PRO A 20 -21.44 -6.36 -37.52
N SER A 21 -21.57 -7.45 -36.78
CA SER A 21 -20.94 -7.57 -35.45
C SER A 21 -19.42 -7.46 -35.48
N GLU A 22 -18.79 -7.86 -36.59
CA GLU A 22 -17.33 -7.88 -36.76
C GLU A 22 -16.74 -6.46 -36.89
N VAL A 23 -17.48 -5.54 -37.52
CA VAL A 23 -17.05 -4.15 -37.80
C VAL A 23 -17.63 -3.15 -36.79
N ALA A 24 -18.48 -3.63 -35.86
CA ALA A 24 -19.23 -2.79 -34.95
C ALA A 24 -18.34 -1.84 -34.14
N ARG A 25 -17.26 -2.37 -33.57
CA ARG A 25 -16.31 -1.61 -32.74
C ARG A 25 -15.70 -0.43 -33.51
N ILE A 26 -15.21 -0.68 -34.73
CA ILE A 26 -14.57 0.33 -35.58
C ILE A 26 -15.59 1.38 -36.03
N THR A 27 -16.77 0.93 -36.46
CA THR A 27 -17.86 1.80 -36.90
C THR A 27 -18.28 2.76 -35.80
N ILE A 28 -18.50 2.25 -34.58
CA ILE A 28 -18.97 3.06 -33.45
C ILE A 28 -17.91 4.06 -33.00
N SER A 29 -16.62 3.72 -33.08
CA SER A 29 -15.58 4.68 -32.75
C SER A 29 -15.53 5.83 -33.75
N HIS A 30 -15.59 5.56 -35.06
CA HIS A 30 -15.65 6.64 -36.05
C HIS A 30 -16.91 7.51 -35.88
N LEU A 31 -18.05 6.90 -35.53
CA LEU A 31 -19.27 7.65 -35.19
C LEU A 31 -19.10 8.50 -33.92
N GLY A 32 -18.41 7.96 -32.91
CA GLY A 32 -18.10 8.65 -31.66
C GLY A 32 -17.17 9.86 -31.85
N GLU A 33 -16.18 9.75 -32.74
CA GLU A 33 -15.27 10.85 -33.09
C GLU A 33 -15.99 12.00 -33.79
N LYS A 34 -17.03 11.71 -34.57
CA LYS A 34 -17.86 12.75 -35.18
C LYS A 34 -18.90 13.32 -34.21
N GLY A 35 -19.43 12.51 -33.30
CA GLY A 35 -20.35 12.96 -32.24
C GLY A 35 -21.75 13.38 -32.74
N LEU A 36 -22.19 12.90 -33.91
CA LEU A 36 -23.41 13.38 -34.58
C LEU A 36 -24.68 12.57 -34.24
N VAL A 37 -24.54 11.45 -33.53
CA VAL A 37 -25.64 10.51 -33.26
C VAL A 37 -25.81 10.28 -31.78
N GLN A 38 -27.03 10.51 -31.29
CA GLN A 38 -27.45 10.13 -29.94
C GLN A 38 -28.21 8.81 -29.99
N PHE A 39 -27.60 7.73 -29.51
CA PHE A 39 -28.22 6.41 -29.50
C PHE A 39 -29.33 6.27 -28.45
N ARG A 40 -30.38 5.52 -28.82
CA ARG A 40 -31.45 5.11 -27.92
C ARG A 40 -31.16 3.72 -27.36
N ASP A 41 -31.56 3.50 -26.11
CA ASP A 41 -31.50 2.15 -25.52
C ASP A 41 -32.62 1.29 -26.09
N LEU A 42 -32.25 0.28 -26.88
CA LEU A 42 -33.17 -0.72 -27.44
C LEU A 42 -33.41 -1.89 -26.48
N ASN A 43 -32.67 -1.95 -25.37
CA ASN A 43 -32.72 -3.03 -24.37
C ASN A 43 -33.12 -2.52 -22.96
N PRO A 44 -34.22 -1.76 -22.79
CA PRO A 44 -34.60 -1.21 -21.47
C PRO A 44 -35.10 -2.27 -20.49
N SER A 45 -35.62 -3.40 -21.00
CA SER A 45 -36.12 -4.50 -20.17
C SER A 45 -35.02 -5.41 -19.65
N LEU A 46 -33.82 -5.34 -20.23
CA LEU A 46 -32.68 -6.16 -19.82
C LEU A 46 -31.88 -5.45 -18.74
N SER A 47 -31.65 -6.16 -17.64
CA SER A 47 -30.71 -5.72 -16.61
C SER A 47 -29.31 -5.58 -17.20
N SER A 48 -28.50 -4.66 -16.67
CA SER A 48 -27.11 -4.43 -17.09
C SER A 48 -26.29 -5.73 -17.10
N PHE A 49 -26.60 -6.67 -16.20
CA PHE A 49 -25.92 -7.95 -16.08
C PHE A 49 -26.20 -8.97 -17.20
N GLN A 50 -27.31 -8.79 -17.91
CA GLN A 50 -27.76 -9.71 -18.97
C GLN A 50 -27.41 -9.20 -20.38
N ARG A 51 -26.79 -8.01 -20.48
CA ARG A 51 -26.39 -7.42 -21.75
C ARG A 51 -25.17 -8.14 -22.34
N SER A 52 -25.06 -8.14 -23.67
CA SER A 52 -24.13 -8.98 -24.41
C SER A 52 -22.65 -8.70 -24.14
N PHE A 53 -22.26 -7.44 -23.90
CA PHE A 53 -20.86 -7.03 -23.76
C PHE A 53 -20.45 -6.73 -22.31
N ILE A 54 -21.08 -7.38 -21.33
CA ILE A 54 -20.72 -7.14 -19.92
C ILE A 54 -19.34 -7.70 -19.54
N SER A 55 -18.94 -8.81 -20.15
CA SER A 55 -17.63 -9.43 -19.90
C SER A 55 -16.49 -8.46 -20.21
N GLU A 56 -16.60 -7.76 -21.33
CA GLU A 56 -15.64 -6.81 -21.86
C GLU A 56 -15.60 -5.56 -20.97
N ILE A 57 -16.77 -5.03 -20.57
CA ILE A 57 -16.84 -3.92 -19.63
C ILE A 57 -16.19 -4.28 -18.29
N LYS A 58 -16.45 -5.48 -17.76
CA LYS A 58 -15.82 -5.95 -16.51
C LYS A 58 -14.30 -6.05 -16.61
N LYS A 59 -13.76 -6.48 -17.76
CA LYS A 59 -12.30 -6.50 -17.99
C LYS A 59 -11.73 -5.09 -17.95
N LEU A 60 -12.37 -4.14 -18.64
CA LEU A 60 -11.96 -2.73 -18.67
C LEU A 60 -12.13 -2.04 -17.31
N ASP A 61 -13.15 -2.39 -16.54
CA ASP A 61 -13.31 -1.94 -15.14
C ASP A 61 -12.17 -2.44 -14.25
N GLY A 62 -11.71 -3.67 -14.49
CA GLY A 62 -10.52 -4.23 -13.84
C GLY A 62 -9.26 -3.42 -14.15
N LEU A 63 -9.06 -3.06 -15.41
CA LEU A 63 -7.95 -2.20 -15.84
C LEU A 63 -8.05 -0.79 -15.24
N GLU A 64 -9.26 -0.21 -15.20
CA GLU A 64 -9.49 1.09 -14.57
C GLU A 64 -9.22 1.06 -13.05
N ARG A 65 -9.51 -0.07 -12.37
CA ARG A 65 -9.12 -0.28 -10.96
C ARG A 65 -7.59 -0.28 -10.82
N GLN A 66 -6.88 -1.02 -11.67
CA GLN A 66 -5.41 -1.09 -11.63
C GLN A 66 -4.78 0.29 -11.87
N LEU A 67 -5.24 1.03 -12.87
CA LEU A 67 -4.77 2.39 -13.15
C LEU A 67 -5.00 3.34 -11.96
N ARG A 68 -6.15 3.22 -11.26
CA ARG A 68 -6.40 4.01 -10.05
C ARG A 68 -5.45 3.69 -8.92
N LEU A 69 -5.14 2.41 -8.70
CA LEU A 69 -4.15 2.01 -7.70
C LEU A 69 -2.77 2.58 -8.03
N LEU A 70 -2.33 2.49 -9.29
CA LEU A 70 -1.07 3.06 -9.74
C LEU A 70 -1.02 4.59 -9.57
N SER A 71 -2.12 5.30 -9.84
CA SER A 71 -2.18 6.75 -9.61
C SER A 71 -2.12 7.08 -8.12
N GLU A 72 -2.83 6.35 -7.26
CA GLU A 72 -2.79 6.56 -5.81
C GLU A 72 -1.39 6.28 -5.24
N GLU A 73 -0.69 5.27 -5.75
CA GLU A 73 0.70 4.99 -5.35
C GLU A 73 1.68 6.07 -5.81
N ALA A 74 1.52 6.60 -7.03
CA ALA A 74 2.32 7.70 -7.52
C ALA A 74 2.09 8.98 -6.68
N GLU A 75 0.84 9.28 -6.33
CA GLU A 75 0.48 10.40 -5.45
C GLU A 75 1.08 10.26 -4.05
N LYS A 76 1.04 9.06 -3.45
CA LYS A 76 1.67 8.77 -2.15
C LYS A 76 3.18 9.05 -2.17
N GLN A 77 3.86 8.83 -3.29
CA GLN A 77 5.29 9.09 -3.47
C GLN A 77 5.59 10.54 -3.93
N ALA A 78 4.57 11.40 -4.03
CA ALA A 78 4.65 12.76 -4.55
C ALA A 78 5.31 12.82 -5.95
N ILE A 79 5.05 11.82 -6.80
CA ILE A 79 5.49 11.80 -8.19
C ILE A 79 4.45 12.58 -9.01
N PRO A 80 4.85 13.62 -9.75
CA PRO A 80 3.91 14.33 -10.60
C PRO A 80 3.44 13.38 -11.71
N ILE A 81 2.12 13.20 -11.80
CA ILE A 81 1.50 12.54 -12.94
C ILE A 81 1.51 13.55 -14.09
N SER A 82 2.10 13.16 -15.22
CA SER A 82 2.15 14.04 -16.41
C SER A 82 0.74 14.35 -16.90
N THR A 83 0.55 15.53 -17.50
CA THR A 83 -0.65 15.81 -18.28
C THR A 83 -0.51 15.13 -19.64
N CYS A 84 -1.53 14.38 -20.08
CA CYS A 84 -1.58 13.92 -21.48
C CYS A 84 -2.24 14.98 -22.35
N ASP A 85 -1.66 15.17 -23.54
CA ASP A 85 -2.33 15.83 -24.64
C ASP A 85 -3.30 14.82 -25.26
N TYR A 86 -4.58 14.91 -24.90
CA TYR A 86 -5.64 14.03 -25.43
C TYR A 86 -5.83 14.15 -26.95
N ASP A 87 -5.25 15.19 -27.56
CA ASP A 87 -5.26 15.43 -29.00
C ASP A 87 -4.14 14.69 -29.76
N ASP A 88 -3.30 13.90 -29.07
CA ASP A 88 -2.29 13.09 -29.73
C ASP A 88 -2.96 12.04 -30.65
N PRO A 89 -2.63 12.01 -31.97
CA PRO A 89 -3.23 11.07 -32.91
C PRO A 89 -3.04 9.60 -32.52
N GLU A 90 -2.00 9.24 -31.75
CA GLU A 90 -1.84 7.86 -31.27
C GLU A 90 -2.85 7.48 -30.19
N ILE A 91 -3.21 8.42 -29.31
CA ILE A 91 -4.22 8.23 -28.26
C ILE A 91 -5.63 8.32 -28.85
N SER A 92 -5.83 9.18 -29.84
CA SER A 92 -7.10 9.31 -30.55
C SER A 92 -7.38 8.10 -31.44
N ARG A 93 -6.39 7.30 -31.84
CA ARG A 93 -6.62 6.13 -32.69
C ARG A 93 -7.38 5.01 -31.95
N ILE A 94 -8.18 4.26 -32.70
CA ILE A 94 -8.76 3.00 -32.24
C ILE A 94 -7.64 1.98 -32.03
N GLN A 95 -7.43 1.58 -30.79
CA GLN A 95 -6.50 0.50 -30.45
C GLN A 95 -7.08 -0.83 -30.94
N SER A 96 -6.26 -1.76 -31.38
CA SER A 96 -6.67 -3.13 -31.67
C SER A 96 -7.00 -3.88 -30.38
N ILE A 97 -7.77 -4.98 -30.48
CA ILE A 97 -8.05 -5.84 -29.32
C ILE A 97 -6.75 -6.38 -28.72
N ARG A 98 -5.75 -6.66 -29.57
CA ARG A 98 -4.43 -7.16 -29.15
C ARG A 98 -3.68 -6.13 -28.32
N GLU A 99 -3.69 -4.87 -28.72
CA GLU A 99 -3.05 -3.78 -27.96
C GLU A 99 -3.70 -3.59 -26.58
N ILE A 100 -5.00 -3.82 -26.46
CA ILE A 100 -5.70 -3.79 -25.15
C ILE A 100 -5.30 -4.98 -24.29
N ASP A 101 -5.18 -6.17 -24.88
CA ASP A 101 -4.70 -7.36 -24.16
C ASP A 101 -3.23 -7.19 -23.74
N GLU A 102 -2.38 -6.61 -24.59
CA GLU A 102 -0.99 -6.26 -24.25
C GLU A 102 -0.93 -5.22 -23.10
N LEU A 103 -1.80 -4.21 -23.15
CA LEU A 103 -1.93 -3.23 -22.06
C LEU A 103 -2.38 -3.89 -20.76
N HIS A 104 -3.26 -4.90 -20.84
CA HIS A 104 -3.65 -5.70 -19.69
C HIS A 104 -2.47 -6.46 -19.09
N ASP A 105 -1.65 -7.10 -19.91
CA ASP A 105 -0.46 -7.81 -19.45
C ASP A 105 0.60 -6.88 -18.84
N ILE A 106 0.80 -5.70 -19.44
CA ILE A 106 1.69 -4.66 -18.90
C ILE A 106 1.20 -4.19 -17.52
N LEU A 107 -0.09 -3.88 -17.39
CA LEU A 107 -0.66 -3.42 -16.12
C LEU A 107 -0.62 -4.49 -15.03
N ASN A 108 -0.91 -5.75 -15.38
CA ASN A 108 -0.78 -6.88 -14.45
C ASN A 108 0.67 -7.07 -13.97
N THR A 109 1.64 -6.96 -14.89
CA THR A 109 3.07 -7.11 -14.55
C THR A 109 3.52 -6.00 -13.61
N ASN A 110 3.09 -4.75 -13.88
CA ASN A 110 3.40 -3.60 -13.04
C ASN A 110 2.74 -3.70 -11.66
N GLU A 111 1.47 -4.12 -11.58
CA GLU A 111 0.76 -4.34 -10.29
C GLU A 111 1.50 -5.41 -9.46
N GLN A 112 1.82 -6.56 -10.06
CA GLN A 112 2.56 -7.62 -9.38
C GLN A 112 3.94 -7.18 -8.91
N MET A 113 4.67 -6.42 -9.73
CA MET A 113 5.97 -5.89 -9.38
C MET A 113 5.87 -4.92 -8.18
N LEU A 114 4.88 -4.03 -8.18
CA LEU A 114 4.67 -3.08 -7.09
C LEU A 114 4.24 -3.78 -5.80
N ASP A 115 3.37 -4.78 -5.89
CA ASP A 115 2.98 -5.62 -4.75
C ASP A 115 4.20 -6.34 -4.14
N GLN A 116 5.11 -6.85 -4.96
CA GLN A 116 6.36 -7.46 -4.49
C GLN A 116 7.30 -6.43 -3.83
N LEU A 117 7.45 -5.25 -4.42
CA LEU A 117 8.26 -4.17 -3.84
C LEU A 117 7.67 -3.65 -2.52
N ASN A 118 6.34 -3.54 -2.43
CA ASN A 118 5.63 -3.13 -1.23
C ASN A 118 5.71 -4.20 -0.12
N SER A 119 5.56 -5.48 -0.49
CA SER A 119 5.69 -6.60 0.45
C SER A 119 7.11 -6.70 1.01
N SER A 120 8.12 -6.66 0.13
CA SER A 120 9.53 -6.68 0.54
C SER A 120 9.90 -5.46 1.40
N TYR A 121 9.37 -4.28 1.08
CA TYR A 121 9.58 -3.09 1.89
C TYR A 121 8.96 -3.23 3.29
N SER A 122 7.74 -3.78 3.37
CA SER A 122 7.05 -4.02 4.65
C SER A 122 7.81 -5.03 5.53
N GLU A 123 8.37 -6.08 4.92
CA GLU A 123 9.21 -7.06 5.62
C GLU A 123 10.52 -6.44 6.12
N LEU A 124 11.23 -5.69 5.27
CA LEU A 124 12.45 -4.98 5.65
C LEU A 124 12.19 -3.96 6.76
N GLN A 125 11.08 -3.23 6.67
CA GLN A 125 10.64 -2.29 7.68
C GLN A 125 10.37 -2.99 9.03
N ARG A 126 9.73 -4.17 9.02
CA ARG A 126 9.55 -4.98 10.23
C ARG A 126 10.90 -5.40 10.84
N GLN A 127 11.82 -5.93 10.02
CA GLN A 127 13.15 -6.35 10.48
C GLN A 127 13.95 -5.17 11.04
N TYR A 128 13.86 -4.01 10.38
CA TYR A 128 14.49 -2.77 10.81
C TYR A 128 14.06 -2.37 12.23
N PHE A 129 12.74 -2.39 12.51
CA PHE A 129 12.24 -2.04 13.83
C PHE A 129 12.60 -3.07 14.90
N GLU A 130 12.54 -4.37 14.58
CA GLU A 130 12.99 -5.43 15.51
C GLU A 130 14.46 -5.23 15.92
N LEU A 131 15.31 -4.75 15.00
CA LEU A 131 16.71 -4.43 15.30
C LEU A 131 16.88 -3.15 16.10
N ILE A 132 16.08 -2.10 15.86
CA ILE A 132 16.10 -0.90 16.71
C ILE A 132 15.71 -1.23 18.14
N GLU A 133 14.68 -2.07 18.35
CA GLU A 133 14.28 -2.52 19.68
C GLU A 133 15.44 -3.20 20.40
N GLN A 134 16.13 -4.12 19.72
CA GLN A 134 17.31 -4.78 20.26
C GLN A 134 18.46 -3.81 20.52
N HIS A 135 18.69 -2.85 19.62
CA HIS A 135 19.76 -1.87 19.77
C HIS A 135 19.54 -0.96 20.98
N ALA A 136 18.32 -0.43 21.12
CA ALA A 136 17.93 0.39 22.27
C ALA A 136 18.11 -0.37 23.58
N ILE A 137 17.64 -1.63 23.64
CA ILE A 137 17.84 -2.49 24.80
C ILE A 137 19.32 -2.68 25.15
N LEU A 138 20.17 -2.95 24.15
CA LEU A 138 21.59 -3.18 24.41
C LEU A 138 22.29 -1.92 24.90
N GLN A 139 22.01 -0.77 24.30
CA GLN A 139 22.55 0.52 24.71
C GLN A 139 22.15 0.86 26.15
N GLU A 140 20.88 0.68 26.48
CA GLU A 140 20.36 0.92 27.82
C GLU A 140 20.93 -0.07 28.85
N SER A 141 20.95 -1.36 28.52
CA SER A 141 21.59 -2.36 29.38
C SER A 141 23.07 -1.99 29.65
N SER A 142 23.81 -1.54 28.64
CA SER A 142 25.21 -1.16 28.81
C SER A 142 25.39 0.00 29.79
N THR A 143 24.50 0.99 29.74
CA THR A 143 24.49 2.13 30.67
C THR A 143 24.13 1.68 32.09
N PHE A 144 23.07 0.88 32.23
CA PHE A 144 22.60 0.43 33.54
C PHE A 144 23.58 -0.51 34.27
N PHE A 145 24.22 -1.42 33.55
CA PHE A 145 25.24 -2.30 34.13
C PHE A 145 26.56 -1.57 34.43
N ARG A 146 26.84 -0.44 33.73
CA ARG A 146 28.01 0.39 34.04
C ARG A 146 27.81 1.17 35.33
N GLU A 147 26.61 1.72 35.56
CA GLU A 147 26.28 2.46 36.79
C GLU A 147 26.40 1.59 38.05
N ASP A 148 25.93 0.34 38.03
CA ASP A 148 26.04 -0.56 39.19
C ASP A 148 27.49 -0.98 39.49
N ASN A 149 28.36 -1.07 38.47
CA ASN A 149 29.78 -1.36 38.67
C ASN A 149 30.59 -0.17 39.22
N PHE A 150 30.11 1.08 39.05
CA PHE A 150 30.78 2.28 39.56
C PHE A 150 30.47 2.59 41.03
N GLN A 151 29.52 1.89 41.67
CA GLN A 151 29.32 1.95 43.13
C GLN A 151 30.15 0.92 43.90
N GLY A 152 30.92 0.08 43.20
CA GLY A 152 31.74 -0.99 43.79
C GLY A 152 33.18 -0.60 44.16
N ASP A 153 33.69 0.57 43.79
CA ASP A 153 35.07 0.97 44.11
C ASP A 153 35.19 2.50 44.33
N GLY A 154 35.23 2.90 45.60
CA GLY A 154 35.77 4.19 46.05
C GLY A 154 34.78 5.33 46.30
N GLY A 155 34.41 5.56 47.58
CA GLY A 155 33.94 6.87 48.03
C GLY A 155 32.91 6.85 49.16
N ILE A 156 33.39 6.95 50.40
CA ILE A 156 32.61 7.14 51.62
C ILE A 156 31.73 8.41 51.51
N SER A 157 30.41 8.25 51.52
CA SER A 157 29.51 9.25 52.11
C SER A 157 28.22 8.59 52.59
N SER A 158 27.84 8.97 53.79
CA SER A 158 26.77 8.46 54.63
C SER A 158 25.39 8.54 53.97
N ASP A 159 24.72 7.40 53.82
CA ASP A 159 23.33 7.24 54.24
C ASP A 159 23.04 5.75 54.47
N VAL A 160 22.58 5.47 55.68
CA VAL A 160 22.43 4.15 56.30
C VAL A 160 21.02 3.65 56.00
N ASP A 161 20.88 2.53 55.27
CA ASP A 161 19.99 1.40 55.64
C ASP A 161 19.71 0.33 54.54
N THR A 162 20.21 0.45 53.31
CA THR A 162 19.86 -0.54 52.24
C THR A 162 20.96 -1.49 51.80
N THR A 163 22.22 -1.29 52.21
CA THR A 163 23.38 -2.06 51.72
C THR A 163 23.82 -3.22 52.62
N GLN A 164 23.22 -3.43 53.79
CA GLN A 164 23.60 -4.55 54.68
C GLN A 164 22.98 -5.91 54.30
N LEU A 165 22.09 -5.99 53.31
CA LEU A 165 21.51 -7.27 52.86
C LEU A 165 22.24 -7.93 51.67
N LEU A 166 23.31 -7.32 51.16
CA LEU A 166 24.03 -7.77 49.96
C LEU A 166 25.40 -8.44 50.23
N LEU A 167 25.88 -8.46 51.48
CA LEU A 167 27.25 -8.91 51.79
C LEU A 167 27.36 -10.00 52.87
N GLU A 168 26.30 -10.79 53.10
CA GLU A 168 26.39 -12.01 53.90
C GLU A 168 25.98 -13.23 53.07
N SER A 169 26.87 -13.69 52.19
CA SER A 169 26.80 -15.04 51.62
C SER A 169 28.22 -15.52 51.30
N GLY A 170 28.60 -16.63 51.94
CA GLY A 170 29.93 -17.22 51.83
C GLY A 170 30.30 -17.72 50.41
N PRO A 171 31.55 -18.16 50.23
CA PRO A 171 32.09 -18.50 48.93
C PRO A 171 31.57 -19.88 48.50
N GLY A 172 30.49 -19.93 47.73
CA GLY A 172 29.96 -21.23 47.30
C GLY A 172 28.62 -21.27 46.59
N ASP A 173 28.18 -20.18 45.96
CA ASP A 173 27.19 -20.23 44.87
C ASP A 173 27.08 -18.83 44.30
N SER A 174 27.34 -18.66 43.00
CA SER A 174 27.07 -17.42 42.29
C SER A 174 25.55 -17.23 42.17
N TYR A 175 24.91 -16.79 43.26
CA TYR A 175 23.55 -16.27 43.28
C TYR A 175 23.50 -14.90 42.59
N GLY A 176 23.89 -14.87 41.32
CA GLY A 176 23.88 -13.68 40.49
C GLY A 176 22.46 -13.13 40.38
N VAL A 177 22.33 -11.82 40.60
CA VAL A 177 21.10 -11.08 40.30
C VAL A 177 20.73 -11.35 38.85
N ARG A 178 19.54 -11.91 38.62
CA ARG A 178 19.02 -12.17 37.28
C ARG A 178 18.11 -11.01 36.89
N TYR A 179 18.06 -10.75 35.58
CA TYR A 179 17.36 -9.60 35.06
C TYR A 179 16.46 -10.01 33.89
N VAL A 180 15.41 -9.24 33.67
CA VAL A 180 14.49 -9.35 32.54
C VAL A 180 14.51 -8.04 31.79
N VAL A 181 14.80 -8.09 30.49
CA VAL A 181 14.83 -6.92 29.62
C VAL A 181 13.75 -7.01 28.57
N GLY A 182 13.10 -5.89 28.29
CA GLY A 182 12.09 -5.84 27.24
C GLY A 182 11.70 -4.42 26.85
N VAL A 183 10.78 -4.36 25.89
CA VAL A 183 10.19 -3.11 25.41
C VAL A 183 8.69 -3.16 25.63
N ILE A 184 8.10 -2.03 26.05
CA ILE A 184 6.66 -1.88 26.25
C ILE A 184 6.16 -0.54 25.68
N SER A 185 4.90 -0.48 25.26
CA SER A 185 4.25 0.78 24.88
C SER A 185 4.28 1.79 26.04
N ARG A 186 4.67 3.03 25.75
CA ARG A 186 4.78 4.11 26.73
C ARG A 186 3.48 4.36 27.49
N GLN A 187 2.33 4.24 26.81
CA GLN A 187 1.01 4.43 27.43
C GLN A 187 0.70 3.39 28.52
N ARG A 188 1.22 2.17 28.37
CA ARG A 188 0.98 1.06 29.31
C ARG A 188 2.03 0.97 30.41
N CYS A 189 3.12 1.74 30.30
CA CYS A 189 4.28 1.65 31.19
C CYS A 189 3.93 1.89 32.66
N ASN A 190 3.17 2.96 32.96
CA ASN A 190 2.72 3.26 34.33
C ASN A 190 1.80 2.17 34.92
N THR A 191 0.94 1.58 34.08
CA THR A 191 0.07 0.48 34.51
C THR A 191 0.88 -0.79 34.76
N PHE A 192 1.84 -1.07 33.89
CA PHE A 192 2.75 -2.21 33.99
C PHE A 192 3.57 -2.17 35.30
N GLU A 193 4.16 -1.02 35.64
CA GLU A 193 4.90 -0.82 36.89
C GLU A 193 4.01 -1.09 38.11
N ARG A 194 2.78 -0.55 38.14
CA ARG A 194 1.82 -0.76 39.24
C ARG A 194 1.41 -2.23 39.40
N VAL A 195 1.22 -2.95 38.29
CA VAL A 195 0.87 -4.38 38.31
C VAL A 195 2.03 -5.20 38.86
N LEU A 196 3.25 -4.93 38.39
CA LEU A 196 4.46 -5.60 38.90
C LEU A 196 4.69 -5.31 40.38
N TRP A 197 4.57 -4.05 40.81
CA TRP A 197 4.74 -3.64 42.21
C TRP A 197 3.80 -4.39 43.15
N ARG A 198 2.52 -4.51 42.76
CA ARG A 198 1.50 -5.25 43.53
C ARG A 198 1.76 -6.75 43.54
N SER A 199 2.13 -7.34 42.40
CA SER A 199 2.41 -8.78 42.29
C SER A 199 3.67 -9.19 43.06
N LEU A 200 4.68 -8.32 43.11
CA LEU A 200 5.95 -8.56 43.79
C LEU A 200 5.97 -8.05 45.24
N ARG A 201 4.81 -7.60 45.76
CA ARG A 201 4.65 -7.10 47.14
C ARG A 201 5.65 -6.00 47.53
N GLY A 202 5.99 -5.11 46.59
CA GLY A 202 6.93 -4.02 46.81
C GLY A 202 8.40 -4.34 46.51
N ASN A 203 8.73 -5.58 46.14
CA ASN A 203 10.09 -5.96 45.76
C ASN A 203 10.31 -5.82 44.24
N LEU A 204 10.13 -4.62 43.70
CA LEU A 204 10.37 -4.32 42.29
C LEU A 204 11.53 -3.33 42.15
N TYR A 205 12.62 -3.76 41.52
CA TYR A 205 13.67 -2.87 41.06
C TYR A 205 13.64 -2.82 39.53
N MET A 206 13.07 -1.75 38.99
CA MET A 206 12.87 -1.52 37.56
C MET A 206 13.56 -0.21 37.14
N LYS A 207 14.42 -0.28 36.14
CA LYS A 207 14.92 0.88 35.40
C LYS A 207 14.20 0.95 34.06
N GLN A 208 13.82 2.15 33.64
CA GLN A 208 13.15 2.41 32.36
C GLN A 208 13.83 3.55 31.62
N SER A 209 13.88 3.44 30.30
CA SER A 209 14.36 4.49 29.41
C SER A 209 13.41 4.68 28.24
N GLU A 210 13.31 5.92 27.78
CA GLU A 210 12.46 6.30 26.65
C GLU A 210 13.20 6.08 25.34
N ILE A 211 12.62 5.28 24.43
CA ILE A 211 13.12 5.19 23.06
C ILE A 211 12.66 6.46 22.33
N GLN A 212 13.61 7.25 21.83
CA GLN A 212 13.31 8.54 21.21
C GLN A 212 12.59 8.40 19.86
N GLU A 213 12.99 7.43 19.05
CA GLU A 213 12.33 7.16 17.77
C GLU A 213 11.05 6.34 18.01
N PRO A 214 9.85 6.84 17.64
CA PRO A 214 8.62 6.08 17.81
C PRO A 214 8.66 4.87 16.87
N LEU A 215 8.42 3.70 17.44
CA LEU A 215 8.53 2.44 16.72
C LEU A 215 7.18 2.08 16.11
N TRP A 216 7.17 1.81 14.81
CA TRP A 216 5.97 1.36 14.13
C TRP A 216 5.62 -0.05 14.56
N ASP A 217 4.38 -0.26 15.00
CA ASP A 217 3.89 -1.60 15.28
C ASP A 217 3.36 -2.26 13.99
N PRO A 218 3.92 -3.40 13.56
CA PRO A 218 3.54 -4.08 12.32
C PRO A 218 2.05 -4.44 12.25
N GLN A 219 1.38 -4.58 13.39
CA GLN A 219 -0.03 -4.98 13.45
C GLN A 219 -1.00 -3.81 13.42
N SER A 220 -0.63 -2.67 13.99
CA SER A 220 -1.54 -1.52 14.14
C SER A 220 -1.30 -0.42 13.11
N GLY A 221 -0.17 -0.44 12.40
CA GLY A 221 0.08 0.57 11.37
C GLY A 221 0.20 1.98 11.94
N ILE A 222 0.67 2.10 13.19
CA ILE A 222 0.80 3.36 13.91
C ILE A 222 2.19 3.40 14.56
N ALA A 223 2.81 4.57 14.52
CA ALA A 223 4.04 4.85 15.26
C ALA A 223 3.71 4.93 16.76
N ILE A 224 4.06 3.89 17.52
CA ILE A 224 3.80 3.81 18.95
C ILE A 224 5.09 4.17 19.69
N PRO A 225 5.09 5.22 20.53
CA PRO A 225 6.23 5.48 21.40
C PRO A 225 6.38 4.32 22.39
N LYS A 226 7.58 3.75 22.46
CA LYS A 226 7.92 2.62 23.31
C LYS A 226 8.98 3.02 24.33
N ASN A 227 9.00 2.33 25.46
CA ASN A 227 10.02 2.46 26.49
C ASN A 227 10.72 1.10 26.65
N ALA A 228 12.05 1.14 26.77
CA ALA A 228 12.83 -0.02 27.17
C ALA A 228 12.85 -0.11 28.70
N PHE A 229 12.80 -1.32 29.23
CA PHE A 229 12.88 -1.56 30.66
C PHE A 229 13.82 -2.70 31.01
N VAL A 230 14.45 -2.59 32.18
CA VAL A 230 15.23 -3.65 32.81
C VAL A 230 14.70 -3.85 34.22
N ILE A 231 14.29 -5.08 34.55
CA ILE A 231 13.82 -5.45 35.88
C ILE A 231 14.81 -6.44 36.49
N PHE A 232 15.32 -6.13 37.67
CA PHE A 232 16.20 -7.00 38.42
C PHE A 232 15.40 -7.76 39.47
N SER A 233 15.63 -9.08 39.57
CA SER A 233 14.97 -9.91 40.57
C SER A 233 15.85 -11.07 40.98
N HIS A 234 15.74 -11.44 42.26
CA HIS A 234 16.34 -12.65 42.79
C HIS A 234 15.29 -13.78 42.80
N GLY A 235 15.66 -14.98 42.35
CA GLY A 235 14.78 -16.16 42.36
C GLY A 235 14.02 -16.46 41.06
N GLN A 236 13.97 -17.74 40.67
CA GLN A 236 13.37 -18.18 39.40
C GLN A 236 11.85 -18.02 39.33
N GLU A 237 11.14 -18.19 40.44
CA GLU A 237 9.68 -18.05 40.47
C GLU A 237 9.22 -16.62 40.20
N LEU A 238 9.93 -15.62 40.74
CA LEU A 238 9.63 -14.21 40.51
C LEU A 238 9.92 -13.82 39.06
N LEU A 239 11.04 -14.29 38.48
CA LEU A 239 11.34 -14.08 37.06
C LEU A 239 10.27 -14.71 36.16
N GLY A 240 9.79 -15.90 36.50
CA GLY A 240 8.69 -16.56 35.78
C GLY A 240 7.40 -15.77 35.84
N LYS A 241 7.08 -15.15 36.98
CA LYS A 241 5.93 -14.25 37.13
C LYS A 241 6.10 -12.97 36.33
N ILE A 242 7.27 -12.33 36.41
CA ILE A 242 7.59 -11.10 35.66
C ILE A 242 7.46 -11.37 34.15
N ARG A 243 8.05 -12.46 33.64
CA ARG A 243 7.96 -12.85 32.24
C ARG A 243 6.50 -13.01 31.78
N LYS A 244 5.68 -13.73 32.55
CA LYS A 244 4.25 -13.93 32.24
C LYS A 244 3.46 -12.63 32.25
N ILE A 245 3.72 -11.74 33.22
CA ILE A 245 3.05 -10.43 33.30
C ILE A 245 3.48 -9.54 32.13
N SER A 246 4.76 -9.52 31.79
CA SER A 246 5.30 -8.78 30.64
C SER A 246 4.67 -9.25 29.33
N GLU A 247 4.63 -10.56 29.09
CA GLU A 247 4.00 -11.15 27.89
C GLU A 247 2.48 -10.84 27.86
N ALA A 248 1.78 -10.95 28.99
CA ALA A 248 0.35 -10.66 29.07
C ALA A 248 0.01 -9.18 28.83
N MET A 249 0.91 -8.26 29.17
CA MET A 249 0.74 -6.82 28.97
C MET A 249 1.17 -6.35 27.56
N GLY A 250 1.70 -7.28 26.73
CA GLY A 250 2.15 -7.03 25.36
C GLY A 250 3.55 -6.45 25.27
N ALA A 251 4.43 -6.75 26.23
CA ALA A 251 5.85 -6.40 26.15
C ALA A 251 6.64 -7.44 25.34
N THR A 252 7.59 -7.00 24.52
CA THR A 252 8.55 -7.86 23.83
C THR A 252 9.77 -8.07 24.70
N LEU A 253 10.09 -9.34 25.01
CA LEU A 253 11.20 -9.70 25.88
C LEU A 253 12.42 -10.11 25.05
N HIS A 254 13.59 -9.62 25.44
CA HIS A 254 14.84 -9.91 24.75
C HIS A 254 15.85 -10.57 25.69
N SER A 255 16.62 -11.52 25.17
CA SER A 255 17.76 -12.10 25.87
C SER A 255 19.01 -11.23 25.64
N VAL A 256 19.64 -10.87 26.74
CA VAL A 256 20.85 -10.06 26.78
C VAL A 256 21.94 -10.92 27.43
N ASP A 257 23.17 -10.80 26.90
CA ASP A 257 24.31 -11.59 27.34
C ASP A 257 24.93 -11.00 28.62
N ASP A 258 25.39 -11.85 29.53
CA ASP A 258 25.90 -11.39 30.85
C ASP A 258 27.23 -10.63 30.74
N THR A 259 28.07 -10.98 29.76
CA THR A 259 29.39 -10.34 29.56
C THR A 259 29.28 -9.00 28.85
N ALA A 260 29.93 -7.96 29.41
CA ALA A 260 29.96 -6.63 28.81
C ALA A 260 30.57 -6.61 27.40
N GLU A 261 31.65 -7.37 27.17
CA GLU A 261 32.31 -7.48 25.86
C GLU A 261 31.39 -8.12 24.81
N ALA A 262 30.66 -9.19 25.16
CA ALA A 262 29.70 -9.83 24.27
C ALA A 262 28.55 -8.90 23.89
N ARG A 263 28.05 -8.11 24.85
CA ARG A 263 27.02 -7.08 24.59
C ARG A 263 27.52 -5.98 23.67
N MET A 264 28.74 -5.49 23.86
CA MET A 264 29.35 -4.49 22.98
C MET A 264 29.54 -5.03 21.56
N ALA A 265 30.04 -6.25 21.40
CA ALA A 265 30.19 -6.90 20.10
C ALA A 265 28.83 -7.10 19.40
N LYS A 266 27.80 -7.51 20.15
CA LYS A 266 26.43 -7.65 19.63
C LYS A 266 25.81 -6.31 19.23
N ALA A 267 26.03 -5.26 20.02
CA ALA A 267 25.57 -3.91 19.71
C ALA A 267 26.22 -3.38 18.42
N LEU A 268 27.53 -3.56 18.24
CA LEU A 268 28.24 -3.23 17.01
C LEU A 268 27.68 -4.00 15.80
N ARG A 269 27.47 -5.31 15.94
CA ARG A 269 26.88 -6.14 14.87
C ARG A 269 25.47 -5.68 14.50
N ILE A 270 24.64 -5.34 15.48
CA ILE A 270 23.28 -4.85 15.24
C ILE A 270 23.32 -3.46 14.59
N SER A 271 24.21 -2.57 15.02
CA SER A 271 24.36 -1.24 14.40
C SER A 271 24.75 -1.33 12.93
N ALA A 272 25.72 -2.19 12.58
CA ALA A 272 26.09 -2.45 11.19
C ALA A 272 24.91 -3.01 10.38
N ARG A 273 24.14 -3.93 10.97
CA ARG A 273 22.96 -4.50 10.31
C ARG A 273 21.83 -3.48 10.10
N ILE A 274 21.65 -2.56 11.04
CA ILE A 274 20.70 -1.45 10.92
C ILE A 274 21.09 -0.56 9.73
N GLU A 275 22.37 -0.21 9.60
CA GLU A 275 22.88 0.56 8.46
C GLU A 275 22.70 -0.18 7.13
N ASP A 276 23.00 -1.48 7.08
CA ASP A 276 22.78 -2.31 5.89
C ASP A 276 21.30 -2.32 5.47
N ILE A 277 20.37 -2.52 6.41
CA ILE A 277 18.94 -2.57 6.11
C ILE A 277 18.43 -1.19 5.68
N LYS A 278 18.89 -0.10 6.30
CA LYS A 278 18.58 1.27 5.85
C LYS A 278 19.01 1.47 4.39
N ALA A 279 20.25 1.09 4.05
CA ALA A 279 20.76 1.23 2.69
C ALA A 279 19.93 0.40 1.69
N VAL A 280 19.52 -0.82 2.05
CA VAL A 280 18.65 -1.65 1.21
C VAL A 280 17.24 -1.06 1.09
N MET A 281 16.67 -0.52 2.17
CA MET A 281 15.36 0.16 2.14
C MET A 281 15.39 1.41 1.26
N ASP A 282 16.45 2.20 1.32
CA ASP A 282 16.64 3.38 0.48
C ASP A 282 16.80 2.98 -1.00
N SER A 283 17.59 1.94 -1.28
CA SER A 283 17.74 1.38 -2.63
C SER A 283 16.42 0.83 -3.18
N ASN A 284 15.62 0.13 -2.36
CA ASN A 284 14.30 -0.38 -2.73
C ASN A 284 13.33 0.79 -3.01
N ASN A 285 13.30 1.80 -2.14
CA ASN A 285 12.50 3.01 -2.36
C ASN A 285 12.90 3.74 -3.65
N GLN A 286 14.20 3.83 -3.95
CA GLN A 286 14.69 4.45 -5.18
C GLN A 286 14.28 3.64 -6.41
N THR A 287 14.40 2.30 -6.36
CA THR A 287 13.94 1.41 -7.42
C THR A 287 12.43 1.55 -7.65
N ARG A 288 11.62 1.52 -6.59
CA ARG A 288 10.17 1.72 -6.65
C ARG A 288 9.81 3.06 -7.28
N ARG A 289 10.48 4.14 -6.84
CA ARG A 289 10.26 5.48 -7.36
C ARG A 289 10.66 5.60 -8.83
N ALA A 290 11.75 4.96 -9.24
CA ALA A 290 12.20 4.95 -10.63
C ALA A 290 11.18 4.25 -11.55
N GLU A 291 10.64 3.11 -11.13
CA GLU A 291 9.63 2.40 -11.91
C GLU A 291 8.29 3.15 -11.95
N LEU A 292 7.81 3.64 -10.79
CA LEU A 292 6.61 4.47 -10.75
C LEU A 292 6.74 5.73 -11.60
N SER A 293 7.94 6.33 -11.68
CA SER A 293 8.18 7.50 -12.52
C SER A 293 8.13 7.19 -14.03
N LYS A 294 8.49 5.97 -14.45
CA LYS A 294 8.31 5.56 -15.86
C LYS A 294 6.82 5.35 -16.15
N ILE A 295 6.13 4.69 -15.23
CA ILE A 295 4.70 4.36 -15.33
C ILE A 295 3.85 5.64 -15.31
N SER A 296 4.17 6.61 -14.45
CA SER A 296 3.37 7.82 -14.23
C SER A 296 3.20 8.68 -15.48
N ILE A 297 4.13 8.61 -16.42
CA ILE A 297 4.06 9.31 -17.71
C ILE A 297 2.99 8.68 -18.60
N SER A 298 2.83 7.36 -18.55
CA SER A 298 1.94 6.58 -19.42
C SER A 298 0.53 6.40 -18.86
N ILE A 299 0.34 6.52 -17.53
CA ILE A 299 -0.97 6.38 -16.86
C ILE A 299 -2.08 7.18 -17.56
N PRO A 300 -1.92 8.47 -17.87
CA PRO A 300 -3.01 9.27 -18.44
C PRO A 300 -3.42 8.80 -19.85
N ALA A 301 -2.45 8.38 -20.67
CA ALA A 301 -2.70 7.83 -22.00
C ALA A 301 -3.46 6.49 -21.90
N TRP A 302 -3.02 5.59 -21.00
CA TRP A 302 -3.73 4.34 -20.74
C TRP A 302 -5.16 4.57 -20.23
N TYR A 303 -5.35 5.58 -19.39
CA TYR A 303 -6.66 5.95 -18.87
C TYR A 303 -7.59 6.45 -19.98
N ALA A 304 -7.08 7.25 -20.92
CA ALA A 304 -7.82 7.70 -22.10
C ALA A 304 -8.25 6.52 -22.98
N ILE A 305 -7.33 5.59 -23.26
CA ILE A 305 -7.58 4.39 -24.06
C ILE A 305 -8.66 3.51 -23.41
N VAL A 306 -8.50 3.17 -22.13
CA VAL A 306 -9.45 2.31 -21.39
C VAL A 306 -10.83 2.96 -21.31
N LYS A 307 -10.91 4.28 -21.08
CA LYS A 307 -12.18 5.02 -21.07
C LYS A 307 -12.86 5.05 -22.42
N LYS A 308 -12.12 5.35 -23.49
CA LYS A 308 -12.65 5.34 -24.87
C LYS A 308 -13.22 3.96 -25.18
N GLU A 309 -12.45 2.91 -24.92
CA GLU A 309 -12.88 1.54 -25.18
C GLU A 309 -14.11 1.12 -24.38
N LYS A 310 -14.14 1.46 -23.09
CA LYS A 310 -15.29 1.17 -22.21
C LYS A 310 -16.55 1.89 -22.68
N ALA A 311 -16.43 3.11 -23.19
CA ALA A 311 -17.54 3.85 -23.78
C ALA A 311 -18.07 3.16 -25.05
N LEU A 312 -17.20 2.61 -25.91
CA LEU A 312 -17.62 1.85 -27.09
C LEU A 312 -18.48 0.64 -26.70
N TYR A 313 -18.01 -0.18 -25.75
CA TYR A 313 -18.79 -1.34 -25.29
C TYR A 313 -20.08 -0.94 -24.56
N TYR A 314 -20.09 0.19 -23.86
CA TYR A 314 -21.30 0.72 -23.26
C TYR A 314 -22.34 1.11 -24.32
N VAL A 315 -21.92 1.77 -25.40
CA VAL A 315 -22.79 2.11 -26.54
C VAL A 315 -23.27 0.84 -27.26
N MET A 316 -22.38 -0.13 -27.51
CA MET A 316 -22.75 -1.42 -28.11
C MET A 316 -23.81 -2.17 -27.29
N ASN A 317 -23.80 -2.02 -25.96
CA ASN A 317 -24.79 -2.62 -25.07
C ASN A 317 -26.19 -1.99 -25.16
N LEU A 318 -26.33 -0.81 -25.79
CA LEU A 318 -27.64 -0.20 -26.08
C LEU A 318 -28.30 -0.83 -27.31
N PHE A 319 -27.53 -1.54 -28.14
CA PHE A 319 -27.99 -2.05 -29.44
C PHE A 319 -28.64 -3.42 -29.28
N ASN A 320 -29.61 -3.72 -30.14
CA ASN A 320 -30.21 -5.04 -30.19
C ASN A 320 -29.35 -5.98 -31.05
N TYR A 321 -29.03 -7.17 -30.52
CA TYR A 321 -28.22 -8.16 -31.22
C TYR A 321 -29.09 -9.19 -31.93
N ASP A 322 -29.11 -9.15 -33.27
CA ASP A 322 -29.78 -10.15 -34.08
C ASP A 322 -28.85 -11.35 -34.37
N ARG A 323 -29.13 -12.47 -33.69
CA ARG A 323 -28.36 -13.72 -33.82
C ARG A 323 -28.42 -14.31 -35.22
N ASN A 324 -29.52 -14.12 -35.94
CA ASN A 324 -29.72 -14.77 -37.24
C ASN A 324 -28.89 -14.10 -38.33
N ARG A 325 -28.71 -12.78 -38.23
CA ARG A 325 -28.00 -11.97 -39.21
C ARG A 325 -26.59 -11.57 -38.78
N ARG A 326 -26.18 -11.94 -37.56
CA ARG A 326 -24.91 -11.52 -36.93
C ARG A 326 -24.70 -10.00 -37.05
N CYS A 327 -25.77 -9.24 -36.80
CA CYS A 327 -25.74 -7.79 -36.87
C CYS A 327 -26.30 -7.14 -35.60
N LEU A 328 -25.78 -5.97 -35.30
CA LEU A 328 -26.28 -5.06 -34.27
C LEU A 328 -27.20 -4.06 -34.95
N ILE A 329 -28.41 -3.93 -34.39
CA ILE A 329 -29.40 -2.95 -34.80
C ILE A 329 -29.34 -1.81 -33.78
N ALA A 330 -29.10 -0.61 -34.26
CA ALA A 330 -29.06 0.60 -33.45
C ALA A 330 -30.09 1.61 -33.95
N GLU A 331 -30.73 2.34 -33.03
CA GLU A 331 -31.54 3.50 -33.36
C GLU A 331 -30.93 4.73 -32.69
N GLY A 332 -30.89 5.85 -33.41
CA GLY A 332 -30.33 7.09 -32.88
C GLY A 332 -30.93 8.33 -33.52
N TRP A 333 -30.86 9.43 -32.78
CA TRP A 333 -31.22 10.75 -33.28
C TRP A 333 -30.00 11.41 -33.91
N CYS A 334 -30.16 11.97 -35.11
CA CYS A 334 -29.13 12.74 -35.81
C CYS A 334 -29.75 14.01 -36.42
N PRO A 335 -29.06 15.16 -36.44
CA PRO A 335 -29.52 16.35 -37.15
C PRO A 335 -29.75 16.03 -38.63
N THR A 336 -30.89 16.46 -39.18
CA THR A 336 -31.26 16.15 -40.57
C THR A 336 -30.23 16.68 -41.56
N ASN A 337 -29.60 17.82 -41.25
CA ASN A 337 -28.55 18.45 -42.05
C ASN A 337 -27.26 17.62 -42.13
N GLU A 338 -26.98 16.76 -41.15
CA GLU A 338 -25.71 16.04 -41.03
C GLU A 338 -25.80 14.58 -41.50
N LEU A 339 -26.93 14.18 -42.07
CA LEU A 339 -27.14 12.83 -42.60
C LEU A 339 -26.12 12.45 -43.67
N GLU A 340 -25.69 13.38 -44.53
CA GLU A 340 -24.65 13.12 -45.53
C GLU A 340 -23.28 12.88 -44.88
N SER A 341 -22.97 13.61 -43.79
CA SER A 341 -21.75 13.44 -43.00
C SER A 341 -21.74 12.09 -42.26
N LEU A 342 -22.90 11.66 -41.78
CA LEU A 342 -23.08 10.35 -41.19
C LEU A 342 -22.85 9.24 -42.23
N GLN A 343 -23.45 9.35 -43.42
CA GLN A 343 -23.28 8.37 -44.49
C GLN A 343 -21.83 8.28 -44.99
N SER A 344 -21.13 9.41 -45.12
CA SER A 344 -19.72 9.41 -45.51
C SER A 344 -18.84 8.73 -44.45
N THR A 345 -19.11 9.00 -43.17
CA THR A 345 -18.40 8.36 -42.05
C THR A 345 -18.61 6.84 -42.04
N LEU A 346 -19.84 6.38 -42.30
CA LEU A 346 -20.15 4.95 -42.39
C LEU A 346 -19.43 4.27 -43.58
N LYS A 347 -19.34 4.95 -44.72
CA LYS A 347 -18.57 4.45 -45.88
C LYS A 347 -17.09 4.30 -45.55
N MET A 348 -16.48 5.34 -44.97
CA MET A 348 -15.09 5.30 -44.52
C MET A 348 -14.85 4.17 -43.52
N SER A 349 -15.78 3.96 -42.57
CA SER A 349 -15.66 2.85 -41.61
C SER A 349 -15.76 1.48 -42.25
N SER A 350 -16.53 1.34 -43.34
CA SER A 350 -16.65 0.09 -44.09
C SER A 350 -15.42 -0.19 -44.95
N GLU A 351 -14.71 0.84 -45.40
CA GLU A 351 -13.47 0.70 -46.18
C GLU A 351 -12.25 0.40 -45.29
N ASN A 352 -12.27 0.91 -44.05
CA ASN A 352 -11.23 0.67 -43.03
C ASN A 352 -11.49 -0.60 -42.19
N ALA A 353 -12.53 -1.36 -42.51
CA ALA A 353 -13.03 -2.52 -41.76
C ALA A 353 -12.20 -3.79 -41.95
#